data_AF-A0A3D5AQY4-F1
#
_entry.id   AF-A0A3D5AQY4-F1
#
_cell.length_a   1.000
_cell.length_b   1.000
_cell.length_c   1.000
_cell.angle_alpha   90.00
_cell.angle_beta   90.00
_cell.angle_gamma   90.00
#
_symmetry.space_group_name_H-M   'P 1'
#
loop_
_entity.id
_entity.type
_entity.pdbx_description
1 polymer ?
#
loop_
_entity_poly.entity_id
_entity_poly.type
_entity_poly.pdbx_seq_one_letter_code
_entity_poly.pdbx_strand_id
1 'polypeptide(L)'
;AAPELAAPQSGGPNPTLRAAQERQAKINVVRAVAELAIEVEEIAHNGADSEQIVKRLRNAAALRDLTPIGNAGEDTRFDPAVHKLQFGNPKPGIPVFVVKPGYTWRYADDVTVIEYALVATA
;
A
#
# COMPACT_ATOMS: atom_id res chain seq x y z
N ALA A 1 -44.67 -46.37 4.15
CA ALA A 1 -43.31 -45.84 4.02
C ALA A 1 -43.41 -44.35 3.72
N ALA A 2 -42.92 -43.49 4.61
CA ALA A 2 -42.86 -42.04 4.38
C ALA A 2 -41.52 -41.71 3.69
N PRO A 3 -41.47 -40.82 2.69
CA PRO A 3 -40.20 -40.37 2.16
C PRO A 3 -39.61 -39.29 3.08
N GLU A 4 -38.46 -39.65 3.62
CA GLU A 4 -37.29 -38.85 3.99
C GLU A 4 -37.41 -37.33 3.86
N LEU A 5 -37.28 -36.67 5.00
CA LEU A 5 -37.04 -35.23 5.13
C LEU A 5 -35.79 -34.84 4.32
N ALA A 6 -36.00 -34.07 3.24
CA ALA A 6 -34.91 -33.45 2.50
C ALA A 6 -34.09 -32.54 3.43
N ALA A 7 -32.80 -32.86 3.55
CA ALA A 7 -31.83 -32.02 4.23
C ALA A 7 -31.77 -30.61 3.59
N PRO A 8 -31.48 -29.55 4.37
CA PRO A 8 -31.33 -28.20 3.81
C PRO A 8 -30.13 -28.15 2.87
N GLN A 9 -30.42 -27.87 1.60
CA GLN A 9 -29.43 -27.72 0.54
C GLN A 9 -28.61 -26.43 0.75
N SER A 10 -27.32 -26.63 1.01
CA SER A 10 -26.16 -25.87 0.50
C SER A 10 -26.09 -24.35 0.73
N GLY A 11 -25.37 -23.96 1.79
CA GLY A 11 -24.79 -22.63 1.99
C GLY A 11 -23.60 -22.35 1.07
N GLY A 12 -23.85 -22.28 -0.25
CA GLY A 12 -22.87 -21.79 -1.23
C GLY A 12 -22.80 -20.26 -1.25
N PRO A 13 -21.66 -19.64 -1.62
CA PRO A 13 -21.56 -18.19 -1.73
C PRO A 13 -22.57 -17.64 -2.76
N ASN A 14 -23.49 -16.79 -2.30
CA ASN A 14 -24.51 -16.18 -3.14
C ASN A 14 -23.83 -15.24 -4.15
N PRO A 15 -23.95 -15.46 -5.48
CA PRO A 15 -23.21 -14.69 -6.50
C PRO A 15 -23.47 -13.18 -6.42
N THR A 16 -24.63 -12.77 -5.93
CA THR A 16 -24.99 -11.37 -5.67
C THR A 16 -24.20 -10.75 -4.52
N LEU A 17 -23.93 -11.53 -3.45
CA LEU A 17 -23.13 -11.09 -2.30
C LEU A 17 -21.67 -10.88 -2.70
N ARG A 18 -21.09 -11.80 -3.48
CA ARG A 18 -19.71 -11.66 -3.97
C ARG A 18 -19.54 -10.43 -4.86
N ALA A 19 -20.47 -10.20 -5.78
CA ALA A 19 -20.45 -9.01 -6.64
C ALA A 19 -20.60 -7.71 -5.82
N ALA A 20 -21.45 -7.71 -4.79
CA ALA A 20 -21.60 -6.57 -3.89
C ALA A 20 -20.31 -6.30 -3.09
N GLN A 21 -19.67 -7.34 -2.56
CA GLN A 21 -18.39 -7.23 -1.84
C GLN A 21 -17.27 -6.69 -2.74
N GLU A 22 -17.14 -7.20 -3.96
CA GLU A 22 -16.15 -6.71 -4.93
C GLU A 22 -16.39 -5.24 -5.29
N ARG A 23 -17.65 -4.85 -5.50
CA ARG A 23 -18.02 -3.46 -5.73
C ARG A 23 -17.64 -2.58 -4.54
N GLN A 24 -17.92 -3.04 -3.32
CA GLN A 24 -17.59 -2.28 -2.11
C GLN A 24 -16.08 -2.12 -1.94
N ALA A 25 -15.29 -3.17 -2.20
CA ALA A 25 -13.84 -3.07 -2.18
C ALA A 25 -13.32 -2.03 -3.18
N LYS A 26 -13.85 -2.02 -4.42
CA LYS A 26 -13.50 -1.00 -5.43
C LYS A 26 -13.87 0.41 -4.98
N ILE A 27 -15.05 0.59 -4.38
CA ILE A 27 -15.49 1.89 -3.85
C ILE A 27 -14.53 2.37 -2.75
N ASN A 28 -14.09 1.48 -1.86
CA ASN A 28 -13.18 1.83 -0.79
C ASN A 28 -11.82 2.31 -1.33
N VAL A 29 -11.28 1.64 -2.37
CA VAL A 29 -10.04 2.06 -3.04
C VAL A 29 -10.20 3.44 -3.68
N VAL A 30 -11.23 3.64 -4.50
CA VAL A 30 -11.46 4.92 -5.19
C VAL A 30 -11.70 6.06 -4.19
N ARG A 31 -12.40 5.77 -3.08
CA ARG A 31 -12.62 6.75 -2.00
C ARG A 31 -11.30 7.15 -1.34
N ALA A 32 -10.43 6.19 -1.00
CA ALA A 32 -9.14 6.49 -0.42
C ALA A 32 -8.27 7.36 -1.33
N VAL A 33 -8.30 7.13 -2.65
CA VAL A 33 -7.61 7.99 -3.63
C VAL A 33 -8.21 9.40 -3.66
N ALA A 34 -9.54 9.52 -3.66
CA ALA A 34 -10.21 10.83 -3.65
C ALA A 34 -9.90 11.63 -2.37
N GLU A 35 -9.93 10.98 -1.20
CA GLU A 35 -9.55 11.59 0.08
C GLU A 35 -8.11 12.13 0.04
N LEU A 36 -7.18 11.35 -0.51
CA LEU A 36 -5.78 11.77 -0.65
C LEU A 36 -5.62 12.98 -1.58
N ALA A 37 -6.32 12.97 -2.72
CA ALA A 37 -6.29 14.08 -3.66
C ALA A 37 -6.81 15.37 -3.02
N ILE A 38 -7.95 15.30 -2.31
CA ILE A 38 -8.52 16.43 -1.57
C ILE A 38 -7.51 16.99 -0.55
N GLU A 39 -6.88 16.12 0.24
CA GLU A 39 -5.91 16.56 1.26
C GLU A 39 -4.70 17.24 0.62
N VAL A 40 -4.15 16.70 -0.48
CA VAL A 40 -3.02 17.32 -1.20
C VAL A 40 -3.41 18.67 -1.80
N GLU A 41 -4.57 18.77 -2.43
CA GLU A 41 -5.07 20.00 -3.04
C GLU A 41 -5.29 21.10 -2.00
N GLU A 42 -5.91 20.77 -0.86
CA GLU A 42 -6.15 21.71 0.24
C GLU A 42 -4.82 22.22 0.83
N ILE A 43 -3.89 21.31 1.12
CA ILE A 43 -2.59 21.66 1.73
C ILE A 43 -1.76 22.51 0.77
N ALA A 44 -1.73 22.15 -0.52
CA ALA A 44 -1.04 22.92 -1.54
C ALA A 44 -1.67 24.32 -1.72
N HIS A 45 -3.01 24.41 -1.73
CA HIS A 45 -3.72 25.69 -1.83
C HIS A 45 -3.39 26.61 -0.64
N ASN A 46 -3.22 26.05 0.56
CA ASN A 46 -2.84 26.78 1.76
C ASN A 46 -1.36 27.20 1.80
N GLY A 47 -0.61 27.02 0.71
CA GLY A 47 0.77 27.50 0.58
C GLY A 47 1.79 26.63 1.30
N ALA A 48 1.47 25.37 1.58
CA ALA A 48 2.43 24.45 2.17
C ALA A 48 3.57 24.14 1.19
N ASP A 49 4.78 24.01 1.72
CA ASP A 49 5.92 23.54 0.95
C ASP A 49 5.85 22.02 0.68
N SER A 50 6.74 21.54 -0.18
CA SER A 50 6.79 20.13 -0.56
C SER A 50 7.10 19.20 0.62
N GLU A 51 7.87 19.64 1.61
CA GLU A 51 8.19 18.85 2.79
C GLU A 51 6.95 18.65 3.68
N GLN A 52 6.18 19.72 3.87
CA GLN A 52 4.92 19.69 4.60
C GLN A 52 3.88 18.79 3.91
N ILE A 53 3.77 18.85 2.58
CA ILE A 53 2.91 17.95 1.81
C ILE A 53 3.34 16.48 2.00
N VAL A 54 4.63 16.18 1.86
CA VAL A 54 5.15 14.81 2.05
C VAL A 54 4.91 14.30 3.47
N LYS A 55 5.12 15.15 4.49
CA LYS A 55 4.87 14.80 5.89
C LYS A 55 3.40 14.46 6.12
N ARG A 56 2.48 15.21 5.52
CA ARG A 56 1.03 14.98 5.62
C ARG A 56 0.63 13.68 4.94
N LEU A 57 1.14 13.42 3.74
CA LEU A 57 0.97 12.15 3.04
C LEU A 57 1.45 10.95 3.87
N ARG A 58 2.61 11.08 4.54
CA ARG A 58 3.12 10.02 5.42
C ARG A 58 2.25 9.77 6.64
N ASN A 59 1.67 10.82 7.22
CA ASN A 59 0.71 10.66 8.32
C ASN A 59 -0.56 9.95 7.84
N ALA A 60 -1.10 10.33 6.67
CA ALA A 60 -2.27 9.68 6.08
C ALA A 60 -2.01 8.21 5.73
N ALA A 61 -0.78 7.88 5.30
CA ALA A 61 -0.33 6.51 5.07
C ALA A 61 -0.23 5.72 6.40
N ALA A 62 0.36 6.31 7.44
CA ALA A 62 0.49 5.68 8.75
C ALA A 62 -0.87 5.35 9.40
N LEU A 63 -1.91 6.17 9.18
CA LEU A 63 -3.28 5.89 9.61
C LEU A 63 -3.89 4.64 8.95
N ARG A 64 -3.27 4.13 7.88
CA ARG A 64 -3.66 2.93 7.14
C ARG A 64 -2.61 1.82 7.29
N ASP A 65 -1.82 1.88 8.37
CA ASP A 65 -0.76 0.91 8.70
C ASP A 65 0.34 0.79 7.65
N LEU A 66 0.53 1.82 6.82
CA LEU A 66 1.63 1.90 5.87
C LEU A 66 2.86 2.52 6.51
N THR A 67 4.00 1.85 6.38
CA THR A 67 5.30 2.35 6.84
C THR A 67 6.23 2.57 5.64
N PRO A 68 6.84 3.76 5.47
CA PRO A 68 7.72 4.02 4.34
C PRO A 68 9.03 3.22 4.45
N ILE A 69 9.51 2.75 3.30
CA ILE A 69 10.85 2.18 3.14
C ILE A 69 11.76 3.31 2.60
N GLY A 70 12.50 3.93 3.51
CA GLY A 70 13.41 5.05 3.24
C GLY A 70 12.74 6.38 2.89
N ASN A 71 13.56 7.40 2.63
CA ASN A 71 13.18 8.71 2.13
C ASN A 71 13.81 8.94 0.75
N ALA A 72 13.13 9.65 -0.16
CA ALA A 72 13.77 10.03 -1.41
C ALA A 72 15.04 10.85 -1.14
N GLY A 73 16.13 10.49 -1.79
CA GLY A 73 17.47 11.07 -1.57
C GLY A 73 18.23 10.51 -0.36
N GLU A 74 17.67 9.58 0.41
CA GLU A 74 18.36 8.95 1.54
C GLU A 74 19.42 7.96 1.07
N ASP A 75 20.63 8.08 1.60
CA ASP A 75 21.67 7.06 1.50
C ASP A 75 21.35 5.88 2.44
N THR A 76 21.39 4.68 1.90
CA THR A 76 21.12 3.43 2.62
C THR A 76 21.98 2.30 2.08
N ARG A 77 21.71 1.06 2.49
CA ARG A 77 22.34 -0.14 1.96
C ARG A 77 21.34 -0.98 1.19
N PHE A 78 21.78 -1.55 0.07
CA PHE A 78 20.91 -2.37 -0.76
C PHE A 78 20.43 -3.61 0.00
N ASP A 79 19.12 -3.74 0.14
CA ASP A 79 18.45 -4.92 0.67
C ASP A 79 17.42 -5.42 -0.36
N PRO A 80 17.66 -6.58 -1.00
CA PRO A 80 16.72 -7.11 -1.99
C PRO A 80 15.35 -7.49 -1.42
N ALA A 81 15.20 -7.60 -0.09
CA ALA A 81 13.91 -7.88 0.53
C ALA A 81 12.92 -6.71 0.43
N VAL A 82 13.42 -5.48 0.32
CA VAL A 82 12.61 -4.25 0.36
C VAL A 82 12.96 -3.25 -0.75
N HIS A 83 14.07 -3.46 -1.47
CA HIS A 83 14.52 -2.59 -2.56
C HIS A 83 14.39 -3.23 -3.94
N LYS A 84 14.01 -2.39 -4.91
CA LYS A 84 14.11 -2.64 -6.34
C LYS A 84 15.20 -1.73 -6.92
N LEU A 85 16.08 -2.27 -7.75
CA LEU A 85 17.15 -1.50 -8.38
C LEU A 85 16.63 -0.78 -9.62
N GLN A 86 17.07 0.47 -9.81
CA GLN A 86 16.84 1.21 -11.05
C GLN A 86 17.72 0.65 -12.18
N PHE A 87 18.99 0.39 -11.88
CA PHE A 87 19.97 -0.22 -12.80
C PHE A 87 20.99 -1.05 -12.02
N GLY A 88 21.65 -1.99 -12.70
CA GLY A 88 22.75 -2.79 -12.13
C GLY A 88 22.31 -3.99 -11.28
N ASN A 89 23.29 -4.60 -10.61
CA ASN A 89 23.09 -5.76 -9.71
C ASN A 89 24.11 -5.76 -8.55
N PRO A 90 24.13 -4.72 -7.69
CA PRO A 90 24.98 -4.70 -6.51
C PRO A 90 24.68 -5.88 -5.59
N LYS A 91 25.70 -6.32 -4.84
CA LYS A 91 25.50 -7.29 -3.76
C LYS A 91 24.68 -6.64 -2.63
N PRO A 92 23.91 -7.42 -1.85
CA PRO A 92 23.28 -6.92 -0.63
C PRO A 92 24.30 -6.25 0.29
N GLY A 93 23.89 -5.16 0.94
CA GLY A 93 24.73 -4.37 1.84
C GLY A 93 25.54 -3.24 1.18
N ILE A 94 25.62 -3.20 -0.15
CA ILE A 94 26.34 -2.14 -0.87
C ILE A 94 25.59 -0.80 -0.75
N PRO A 95 26.29 0.33 -0.56
CA PRO A 95 25.67 1.65 -0.52
C PRO A 95 24.86 1.97 -1.78
N VAL A 96 23.65 2.48 -1.57
CA VAL A 96 22.72 2.94 -2.60
C VAL A 96 21.96 4.14 -2.05
N PHE A 97 21.37 4.95 -2.91
CA PHE A 97 20.43 5.99 -2.50
C PHE A 97 19.02 5.67 -2.97
N VAL A 98 18.04 6.12 -2.20
CA VAL A 98 16.62 5.92 -2.50
C VAL A 98 16.16 6.94 -3.54
N VAL A 99 15.77 6.47 -4.71
CA VAL A 99 15.19 7.29 -5.79
C VAL A 99 13.70 7.52 -5.54
N LYS A 100 12.99 6.46 -5.12
CA LYS A 100 11.57 6.53 -4.71
C LYS A 100 11.36 5.67 -3.48
N PRO A 101 10.70 6.18 -2.42
CA PRO A 101 10.40 5.36 -1.26
C PRO A 101 9.43 4.24 -1.63
N GLY A 102 9.58 3.10 -0.95
CA GLY A 102 8.61 2.02 -0.95
C GLY A 102 7.68 2.10 0.25
N TYR A 103 6.79 1.12 0.40
CA TYR A 103 5.93 0.98 1.58
C TYR A 103 5.73 -0.47 1.97
N THR A 104 5.79 -0.73 3.27
CA THR A 104 5.23 -1.93 3.88
C THR A 104 3.84 -1.65 4.43
N TRP A 105 2.98 -2.65 4.45
CA TRP A 105 1.68 -2.63 5.10
C TRP A 105 1.64 -3.69 6.18
N ARG A 106 1.15 -3.31 7.36
CA ARG A 106 0.90 -4.24 8.45
C ARG A 106 -0.57 -4.65 8.46
N TYR A 107 -0.83 -5.95 8.47
CA TYR A 107 -2.16 -6.50 8.65
C TYR A 107 -2.12 -7.67 9.63
N ALA A 108 -2.82 -7.51 10.76
CA ALA A 108 -2.65 -8.38 11.93
C ALA A 108 -1.17 -8.51 12.32
N ASP A 109 -0.64 -9.73 12.39
CA ASP A 109 0.75 -10.00 12.76
C ASP A 109 1.71 -10.03 11.54
N ASP A 110 1.20 -9.79 10.33
CA ASP A 110 2.00 -9.86 9.10
C ASP A 110 2.41 -8.46 8.62
N VAL A 111 3.60 -8.37 8.03
CA VAL A 111 4.15 -7.17 7.41
C VAL A 111 4.57 -7.52 5.98
N THR A 112 3.88 -6.93 5.01
CA THR A 112 4.11 -7.19 3.59
C THR A 112 4.64 -5.94 2.90
N VAL A 113 5.63 -6.10 2.02
CA VAL A 113 6.04 -5.03 1.08
C VAL A 113 4.95 -4.89 0.03
N ILE A 114 4.25 -3.75 0.04
CA ILE A 114 3.23 -3.43 -0.98
C ILE A 114 3.89 -2.80 -2.20
N GLU A 115 4.89 -1.94 -1.97
CA GLU A 115 5.70 -1.34 -3.01
C GLU A 115 7.17 -1.32 -2.57
N TYR A 116 8.06 -1.82 -3.43
CA TYR A 116 9.50 -1.81 -3.15
C TYR A 116 10.07 -0.41 -3.31
N ALA A 117 11.03 -0.03 -2.47
CA ALA A 117 11.73 1.24 -2.67
C ALA A 117 12.64 1.13 -3.91
N LEU A 118 12.53 2.10 -4.82
CA LEU A 118 13.43 2.18 -5.96
C LEU A 118 14.74 2.79 -5.51
N VAL A 119 15.86 2.09 -5.70
CA VAL A 119 17.19 2.54 -5.30
C VAL A 119 18.16 2.52 -6.49
N ALA A 120 19.19 3.35 -6.42
CA ALA A 120 20.28 3.39 -7.38
C ALA A 120 21.64 3.39 -6.67
N THR A 121 22.65 2.81 -7.31
CA THR A 121 24.03 2.99 -6.86
C THR A 121 24.46 4.42 -7.13
N ALA A 122 25.22 5.01 -6.21
CA ALA A 122 25.95 6.24 -6.48
C ALA A 122 26.94 6.08 -7.64
#